data_AF-A0A945FS66-F1
#
_entry.id   AF-A0A945FS66-F1
#
_cell.length_a   1.000
_cell.length_b   1.000
_cell.length_c   1.000
_cell.angle_alpha   90.00
_cell.angle_beta   90.00
_cell.angle_gamma   90.00
#
_symmetry.space_group_name_H-M   'P 1'
#
loop_
_entity.id
_entity.type
_entity.pdbx_description
1 polymer ?
#
loop_
_entity_poly.entity_id
_entity_poly.type
_entity_poly.pdbx_seq_one_letter_code
_entity_poly.pdbx_strand_id
1 'polypeptide(L)'
;TRVFLGTSVACARCHDHKFDAIPQSDYYALAGVFGNTETFFGNAQSSYGTFSGAQTKQNSNLLRLPVHDPNPFDKSLSKEELDDLRGELQDKVSSLSSLRRTAGQGGAATAQQQRIRTLNELEQLSGRLGNVDENGNPRSFTMGVQERGTPKDIPILVRGEIDQPAQIISRGFPQVLCEEPAIISADKSGRLKFAQWVGSDQNALVARVMVNRIWKSLVGTGIVRSMENFGVTGQAPSHPDLLDHLAVKFIDSGWSVKTVIREIVNSRSYRIGTTFSATSHAADPDNALLWRANQRRLDAEVLRDSMLAMSGELDLRRPRGSEVAKAGYTRVRSGMVGDPRQMGREMFAAMRSKQEPGVGQSGGRPQFRQQKNSEEMENGRAGVAGYRGRRARGFNPEMAQAVMRKMTHQLDMEDATFRSVYLPIVRGEEPRALAVFDFADSSAIIGQRESSHTADQALYMLNNPFVIQQSRNMAKRIGRAHTDVKDRVTMAFNLAYSRSPSSDELLETETFLSNFLSSSESDGGLAAVCQSLFASAEFRFVD
;
A
#
# COMPACT_ATOMS: atom_id res chain seq x y z
N THR A 1 2.87 -16.34 13.57
CA THR A 1 2.76 -15.07 14.31
C THR A 1 4.07 -14.81 15.03
N ARG A 2 4.67 -13.61 14.90
CA ARG A 2 5.92 -13.29 15.62
C ARG A 2 5.65 -12.86 17.07
N VAL A 3 4.64 -12.02 17.26
CA VAL A 3 4.25 -11.42 18.53
C VAL A 3 2.72 -11.50 18.66
N PHE A 4 2.23 -11.80 19.85
CA PHE A 4 0.81 -11.81 20.19
C PHE A 4 0.59 -11.18 21.57
N LEU A 5 -0.34 -10.21 21.65
CA LEU A 5 -0.61 -9.42 22.87
C LEU A 5 0.65 -8.92 23.59
N GLY A 6 1.59 -8.37 22.80
CA GLY A 6 2.84 -7.81 23.34
C GLY A 6 3.86 -8.87 23.80
N THR A 7 3.65 -10.16 23.55
CA THR A 7 4.58 -11.23 23.92
C THR A 7 5.08 -11.96 22.66
N SER A 8 6.37 -12.29 22.60
CA SER A 8 6.93 -13.09 21.51
C SER A 8 6.44 -14.53 21.60
N VAL A 9 5.86 -15.04 20.52
CA VAL A 9 5.38 -16.44 20.45
C VAL A 9 6.08 -17.26 19.36
N ALA A 10 6.91 -16.63 18.52
CA ALA A 10 7.52 -17.30 17.37
C ALA A 10 8.47 -18.45 17.75
N CYS A 11 9.22 -18.34 18.85
CA CYS A 11 10.14 -19.42 19.26
C CYS A 11 9.38 -20.72 19.56
N ALA A 12 8.16 -20.60 20.13
CA ALA A 12 7.25 -21.70 20.41
C ALA A 12 6.85 -22.50 19.16
N ARG A 13 7.13 -22.02 17.94
CA ARG A 13 6.93 -22.78 16.71
C ARG A 13 7.82 -24.02 16.64
N CYS A 14 9.07 -23.93 17.09
CA CYS A 14 10.07 -24.98 16.87
C CYS A 14 10.40 -25.75 18.16
N HIS A 15 10.33 -25.09 19.31
CA HIS A 15 10.60 -25.66 20.62
C HIS A 15 9.83 -24.86 21.67
N ASP A 16 9.66 -25.36 22.90
CA ASP A 16 9.05 -24.57 23.97
C ASP A 16 9.75 -23.22 24.12
N HIS A 17 8.98 -22.16 24.30
CA HIS A 17 9.55 -20.82 24.36
C HIS A 17 10.62 -20.72 25.46
N LYS A 18 11.74 -20.07 25.16
CA LYS A 18 12.96 -20.16 25.98
C LYS A 18 12.80 -19.55 27.39
N PHE A 19 11.98 -18.51 27.52
CA PHE A 19 11.89 -17.70 28.73
C PHE A 19 10.46 -17.62 29.27
N ASP A 20 9.50 -17.24 28.43
CA ASP A 20 8.08 -17.27 28.79
C ASP A 20 7.51 -18.69 28.74
N ALA A 21 6.55 -18.99 29.62
CA ALA A 21 5.92 -20.30 29.77
C ALA A 21 4.91 -20.61 28.64
N ILE A 22 5.38 -20.57 27.40
CA ILE A 22 4.60 -20.85 26.19
C ILE A 22 5.13 -22.15 25.57
N PRO A 23 4.49 -23.30 25.85
CA PRO A 23 4.90 -24.56 25.24
C PRO A 23 4.61 -24.54 23.74
N GLN A 24 5.30 -25.41 23.00
CA GLN A 24 5.07 -25.59 21.57
C GLN A 24 3.61 -25.97 21.29
N SER A 25 2.99 -26.76 22.16
CA SER A 25 1.56 -27.13 22.06
C SER A 25 0.65 -25.91 21.99
N ASP A 26 0.90 -24.86 22.77
CA ASP A 26 0.08 -23.65 22.81
C ASP A 26 0.16 -22.87 21.50
N TYR A 27 1.36 -22.79 20.91
CA TYR A 27 1.55 -22.19 19.60
C TYR A 27 0.73 -22.92 18.53
N TYR A 28 0.78 -24.26 18.52
CA TYR A 28 0.02 -25.07 17.56
C TYR A 28 -1.48 -25.10 17.84
N ALA A 29 -1.91 -25.01 19.12
CA ALA A 29 -3.30 -24.85 19.50
C ALA A 29 -3.88 -23.55 18.91
N LEU A 30 -3.15 -22.44 19.03
CA LEU A 30 -3.53 -21.15 18.44
C LEU A 30 -3.44 -21.18 16.91
N ALA A 31 -2.40 -21.78 16.35
CA ALA A 31 -2.28 -21.93 14.91
C ALA A 31 -3.41 -22.80 14.33
N GLY A 32 -3.93 -23.77 15.09
CA GLY A 32 -5.12 -24.55 14.73
C GLY A 32 -6.37 -23.69 14.59
N VAL A 33 -6.54 -22.66 15.44
CA VAL A 33 -7.67 -21.71 15.31
C VAL A 33 -7.63 -21.00 13.96
N PHE A 34 -6.46 -20.50 13.55
CA PHE A 34 -6.27 -19.82 12.25
C PHE A 34 -6.16 -20.79 11.06
N GLY A 35 -5.74 -22.04 11.27
CA GLY A 35 -5.65 -23.07 10.24
C GLY A 35 -7.01 -23.52 9.70
N ASN A 36 -8.10 -23.11 10.35
CA ASN A 36 -9.48 -23.39 9.95
C ASN A 36 -10.09 -22.30 9.05
N THR A 37 -9.25 -21.67 8.23
CA THR A 37 -9.68 -20.71 7.21
C THR A 37 -9.38 -21.20 5.81
N GLU A 38 -10.24 -20.85 4.88
CA GLU A 38 -10.01 -21.00 3.44
C GLU A 38 -9.77 -19.63 2.82
N THR A 39 -8.73 -19.51 1.99
CA THR A 39 -8.32 -18.24 1.38
C THR A 39 -8.87 -18.11 -0.04
N PHE A 40 -9.47 -16.96 -0.31
CA PHE A 40 -10.14 -16.58 -1.56
C PHE A 40 -9.35 -15.48 -2.25
N PHE A 41 -8.69 -15.80 -3.37
CA PHE A 41 -7.70 -14.91 -4.00
C PHE A 41 -7.58 -15.02 -5.54
N GLY A 42 -8.37 -15.87 -6.18
CA GLY A 42 -8.27 -16.10 -7.63
C GLY A 42 -9.24 -15.24 -8.44
N ASN A 43 -10.02 -15.89 -9.32
CA ASN A 43 -10.91 -15.19 -10.24
C ASN A 43 -12.38 -15.17 -9.76
N ALA A 44 -13.21 -14.31 -10.33
CA ALA A 44 -14.64 -14.37 -10.12
C ALA A 44 -15.20 -15.70 -10.65
N GLN A 45 -16.10 -16.32 -9.87
CA GLN A 45 -16.72 -17.58 -10.25
C GLN A 45 -17.80 -17.35 -11.33
N SER A 46 -17.72 -18.12 -12.43
CA SER A 46 -18.76 -18.13 -13.46
C SER A 46 -19.74 -19.30 -13.27
N SER A 47 -20.84 -19.28 -14.02
CA SER A 47 -21.80 -20.39 -14.10
C SER A 47 -21.20 -21.66 -14.69
N TYR A 48 -20.07 -21.56 -15.40
CA TYR A 48 -19.34 -22.70 -15.99
C TYR A 48 -18.30 -23.29 -15.02
N GLY A 49 -18.26 -22.80 -13.78
CA GLY A 49 -17.33 -23.21 -12.74
C GLY A 49 -16.03 -22.41 -12.75
N THR A 50 -15.00 -22.97 -12.10
CA THR A 50 -13.67 -22.35 -12.01
C THR A 50 -12.67 -23.17 -12.80
N PHE A 51 -12.05 -22.56 -13.80
CA PHE A 51 -10.96 -23.15 -14.56
C PHE A 51 -9.61 -22.75 -13.98
N SER A 52 -8.61 -23.62 -14.10
CA SER A 52 -7.25 -23.39 -13.62
C SER A 52 -6.29 -23.43 -14.80
N GLY A 53 -5.54 -22.35 -15.01
CA GLY A 53 -4.46 -22.33 -15.99
C GLY A 53 -3.31 -23.26 -15.62
N ALA A 54 -2.43 -23.52 -16.58
CA ALA A 54 -1.34 -24.48 -16.41
C ALA A 54 -0.27 -24.07 -15.38
N GLN A 55 -0.20 -22.77 -15.04
CA GLN A 55 0.71 -22.25 -14.01
C GLN A 55 0.04 -22.16 -12.62
N THR A 56 -1.27 -22.33 -12.55
CA THR A 56 -2.05 -22.15 -11.33
C THR A 56 -2.01 -23.43 -10.51
N LYS A 57 -1.23 -23.42 -9.42
CA LYS A 57 -1.06 -24.58 -8.53
C LYS A 57 -2.25 -24.79 -7.59
N GLN A 58 -2.91 -23.71 -7.18
CA GLN A 58 -4.11 -23.74 -6.35
C GLN A 58 -5.16 -22.82 -6.97
N ASN A 59 -6.32 -23.39 -7.23
CA ASN A 59 -7.45 -22.65 -7.76
C ASN A 59 -8.34 -22.18 -6.62
N SER A 60 -8.73 -20.92 -6.65
CA SER A 60 -9.59 -20.31 -5.64
C SER A 60 -10.43 -19.22 -6.32
N ASN A 61 -11.61 -18.96 -5.77
CA ASN A 61 -12.47 -17.89 -6.26
C ASN A 61 -12.29 -16.63 -5.42
N LEU A 62 -12.77 -15.49 -5.92
CA LEU A 62 -12.97 -14.31 -5.09
C LEU A 62 -14.27 -14.42 -4.30
N LEU A 63 -14.34 -13.72 -3.17
CA LEU A 63 -15.57 -13.57 -2.41
C LEU A 63 -16.45 -12.51 -3.06
N ARG A 64 -17.67 -12.88 -3.43
CA ARG A 64 -18.69 -11.92 -3.86
C ARG A 64 -19.11 -11.08 -2.66
N LEU A 65 -19.02 -9.76 -2.79
CA LEU A 65 -19.51 -8.87 -1.76
C LEU A 65 -21.05 -8.82 -1.79
N PRO A 66 -21.72 -8.80 -0.62
CA PRO A 66 -23.18 -8.69 -0.54
C PRO A 66 -23.67 -7.25 -0.82
N VAL A 67 -22.76 -6.34 -1.19
CA VAL A 67 -23.04 -4.93 -1.47
C VAL A 67 -22.72 -4.64 -2.93
N HIS A 68 -23.54 -3.80 -3.55
CA HIS A 68 -23.32 -3.30 -4.90
C HIS A 68 -22.43 -2.05 -4.84
N ASP A 69 -21.11 -2.26 -4.83
CA ASP A 69 -20.08 -1.20 -4.91
C ASP A 69 -19.15 -1.49 -6.09
N PRO A 70 -19.65 -1.39 -7.34
CA PRO A 70 -18.83 -1.72 -8.50
C PRO A 70 -17.66 -0.75 -8.58
N ASN A 71 -16.49 -1.27 -8.92
CA ASN A 71 -15.33 -0.43 -9.16
C ASN A 71 -15.63 0.43 -10.41
N PRO A 72 -15.44 1.77 -10.34
CA PRO A 72 -15.81 2.66 -11.44
C PRO A 72 -15.08 2.37 -12.76
N PHE A 73 -14.01 1.57 -12.73
CA PHE A 73 -13.25 1.17 -13.90
C PHE A 73 -13.70 -0.18 -14.51
N ASP A 74 -14.59 -0.90 -13.84
CA ASP A 74 -15.10 -2.17 -14.35
C ASP A 74 -16.00 -1.92 -15.57
N LYS A 75 -15.82 -2.73 -16.62
CA LYS A 75 -16.60 -2.61 -17.86
C LYS A 75 -17.90 -3.38 -17.72
N SER A 76 -19.02 -2.72 -17.99
CA SER A 76 -20.29 -3.40 -18.28
C SER A 76 -20.22 -4.08 -19.64
N LEU A 77 -20.94 -5.19 -19.79
CA LEU A 77 -21.10 -5.89 -21.07
C LEU A 77 -22.51 -5.69 -21.60
N SER A 78 -22.65 -5.47 -22.90
CA SER A 78 -23.95 -5.50 -23.56
C SER A 78 -24.51 -6.93 -23.58
N LYS A 79 -25.81 -7.08 -23.86
CA LYS A 79 -26.42 -8.42 -24.01
C LYS A 79 -25.77 -9.22 -25.13
N GLU A 80 -25.44 -8.57 -26.24
CA GLU A 80 -24.73 -9.18 -27.37
C GLU A 80 -23.36 -9.67 -26.94
N GLU A 81 -22.58 -8.84 -26.23
CA GLU A 81 -21.25 -9.21 -25.73
C GLU A 81 -21.30 -10.36 -24.71
N LEU A 82 -22.35 -10.43 -23.89
CA LEU A 82 -22.57 -11.54 -22.95
C LEU A 82 -22.87 -12.85 -23.66
N ASP A 83 -23.74 -12.81 -24.66
CA ASP A 83 -24.14 -14.00 -25.40
C ASP A 83 -22.98 -14.52 -26.26
N ASP A 84 -22.21 -13.62 -26.88
CA ASP A 84 -20.96 -13.96 -27.56
C ASP A 84 -19.97 -14.61 -26.59
N LEU A 85 -19.77 -14.01 -25.40
CA LEU A 85 -18.87 -14.54 -24.38
C LEU A 85 -19.29 -15.94 -23.90
N ARG A 86 -20.59 -16.19 -23.73
CA ARG A 86 -21.13 -17.51 -23.39
C ARG A 86 -20.93 -18.51 -24.52
N GLY A 87 -21.14 -18.09 -25.78
CA GLY A 87 -20.89 -18.90 -26.96
C GLY A 87 -19.42 -19.33 -27.08
N GLU A 88 -18.49 -18.38 -26.97
CA GLU A 88 -17.05 -18.67 -26.98
C GLU A 88 -16.65 -19.66 -25.87
N LEU A 89 -17.20 -19.47 -24.66
CA LEU A 89 -16.90 -20.33 -23.52
C LEU A 89 -17.42 -21.76 -23.75
N GLN A 90 -18.64 -21.90 -24.28
CA GLN A 90 -19.23 -23.18 -24.65
C GLN A 90 -18.41 -23.92 -25.73
N ASP A 91 -17.96 -23.20 -26.76
CA ASP A 91 -17.13 -23.75 -27.83
C ASP A 91 -15.78 -24.23 -27.29
N LYS A 92 -15.15 -23.46 -26.41
CA LYS A 92 -13.87 -23.81 -25.79
C LYS A 92 -13.99 -24.99 -24.84
N VAL A 93 -15.07 -25.08 -24.06
CA VAL A 93 -15.37 -26.26 -23.21
C VAL A 93 -15.55 -27.50 -24.09
N SER A 94 -16.29 -27.37 -25.19
CA SER A 94 -16.51 -28.46 -26.14
C SER A 94 -15.20 -28.91 -26.79
N SER A 95 -14.36 -27.97 -27.20
CA SER A 95 -13.01 -28.22 -27.74
C SER A 95 -12.09 -28.91 -26.73
N LEU A 96 -12.13 -28.49 -25.45
CA LEU A 96 -11.37 -29.16 -24.39
C LEU A 96 -11.81 -30.62 -24.21
N SER A 97 -13.12 -30.88 -24.31
CA SER A 97 -13.68 -32.23 -24.20
C SER A 97 -13.27 -33.14 -25.36
N SER A 98 -13.12 -32.60 -26.58
CA SER A 98 -12.69 -33.37 -27.74
C SER A 98 -11.19 -33.65 -27.69
N LEU A 99 -10.38 -32.67 -27.29
CA LEU A 99 -8.94 -32.83 -27.04
C LEU A 99 -8.64 -33.90 -25.97
N ARG A 100 -9.50 -34.01 -24.94
CA ARG A 100 -9.39 -35.08 -23.93
C ARG A 100 -9.65 -36.46 -24.51
N ARG A 101 -10.53 -36.57 -25.52
CA ARG A 101 -10.88 -37.83 -26.19
C ARG A 101 -9.84 -38.27 -27.22
N THR A 102 -9.21 -37.32 -27.91
CA THR A 102 -8.19 -37.60 -28.96
C THR A 102 -6.77 -37.80 -28.42
N ALA A 103 -6.50 -37.45 -27.15
CA ALA A 103 -5.18 -37.58 -26.50
C ALA A 103 -4.59 -39.01 -26.51
N GLY A 104 -5.38 -40.05 -26.79
CA GLY A 104 -4.91 -41.43 -26.93
C GLY A 104 -4.31 -41.80 -28.29
N GLN A 105 -4.41 -40.95 -29.32
CA GLN A 105 -4.03 -41.28 -30.70
C GLN A 105 -3.07 -40.24 -31.31
N GLY A 106 -1.78 -40.30 -30.93
CA GLY A 106 -0.67 -39.67 -31.66
C GLY A 106 -0.49 -38.14 -31.51
N GLY A 107 0.75 -37.70 -31.23
CA GLY A 107 1.12 -36.27 -31.16
C GLY A 107 0.98 -35.63 -29.77
N ALA A 108 1.42 -36.32 -28.72
CA ALA A 108 1.24 -35.93 -27.32
C ALA A 108 1.71 -34.50 -26.97
N ALA A 109 2.80 -34.01 -27.57
CA ALA A 109 3.35 -32.69 -27.26
C ALA A 109 2.47 -31.53 -27.78
N THR A 110 1.99 -31.61 -29.02
CA THR A 110 1.16 -30.57 -29.63
C THR A 110 -0.25 -30.54 -29.03
N ALA A 111 -0.83 -31.72 -28.78
CA ALA A 111 -2.14 -31.83 -28.12
C ALA A 111 -2.09 -31.29 -26.68
N GLN A 112 -0.98 -31.53 -25.96
CA GLN A 112 -0.79 -30.99 -24.62
C GLN A 112 -0.61 -29.46 -24.62
N GLN A 113 0.14 -28.90 -25.58
CA GLN A 113 0.27 -27.45 -25.73
C GLN A 113 -1.08 -26.78 -26.07
N GLN A 114 -1.86 -27.36 -26.97
CA GLN A 114 -3.20 -26.88 -27.31
C GLN A 114 -4.13 -26.92 -26.09
N ARG A 115 -4.10 -28.02 -25.32
CA ARG A 115 -4.87 -28.15 -24.08
C ARG A 115 -4.51 -27.07 -23.06
N ILE A 116 -3.21 -26.81 -22.84
CA ILE A 116 -2.75 -25.77 -21.92
C ILE A 116 -3.25 -24.39 -22.36
N ARG A 117 -3.18 -24.09 -23.66
CA ARG A 117 -3.69 -22.83 -24.21
C ARG A 117 -5.19 -22.69 -24.01
N THR A 118 -5.98 -23.71 -24.34
CA THR A 118 -7.44 -23.69 -24.16
C THR A 118 -7.83 -23.53 -22.69
N LEU A 119 -7.09 -24.14 -21.76
CA LEU A 119 -7.33 -23.95 -20.32
C LEU A 119 -7.07 -22.51 -19.86
N ASN A 120 -5.98 -21.89 -20.33
CA ASN A 120 -5.69 -20.49 -20.01
C ASN A 120 -6.74 -19.54 -20.62
N GLU A 121 -7.22 -19.82 -21.84
CA GLU A 121 -8.30 -19.05 -22.47
C GLU A 121 -9.62 -19.21 -21.70
N LEU A 122 -9.98 -20.43 -21.29
CA LEU A 122 -11.17 -20.69 -20.48
C LEU A 122 -11.12 -19.99 -19.12
N GLU A 123 -9.95 -19.97 -18.46
CA GLU A 123 -9.75 -19.22 -17.22
C GLU A 123 -10.04 -17.73 -17.40
N GLN A 124 -9.52 -17.12 -18.48
CA GLN A 124 -9.74 -15.71 -18.80
C GLN A 124 -11.21 -15.41 -19.14
N LEU A 125 -11.84 -16.21 -19.99
CA LEU A 125 -13.24 -16.02 -20.39
C LEU A 125 -14.19 -16.22 -19.20
N SER A 126 -13.98 -17.27 -18.41
CA SER A 126 -14.75 -17.53 -17.20
C SER A 126 -14.62 -16.41 -16.18
N GLY A 127 -13.40 -15.90 -15.96
CA GLY A 127 -13.19 -14.75 -15.06
C GLY A 127 -13.95 -13.50 -15.54
N ARG A 128 -13.92 -13.20 -16.85
CA ARG A 128 -14.67 -12.08 -17.44
C ARG A 128 -16.18 -12.24 -17.25
N LEU A 129 -16.73 -13.44 -17.48
CA LEU A 129 -18.16 -13.72 -17.31
C LEU A 129 -18.57 -13.66 -15.83
N GLY A 130 -17.71 -14.15 -14.93
CA GLY A 130 -17.95 -14.09 -13.48
C GLY A 130 -18.00 -12.67 -12.91
N ASN A 131 -17.30 -11.73 -13.55
CA ASN A 131 -17.23 -10.33 -13.12
C ASN A 131 -18.52 -9.54 -13.35
N VAL A 132 -19.50 -10.08 -14.06
CA VAL A 132 -20.76 -9.40 -14.39
C VAL A 132 -21.98 -10.20 -13.93
N ASP A 133 -23.11 -9.52 -13.77
CA ASP A 133 -24.41 -10.15 -13.56
C ASP A 133 -25.08 -10.57 -14.88
N GLU A 134 -26.30 -11.09 -14.77
CA GLU A 134 -27.07 -11.57 -15.93
C GLU A 134 -27.48 -10.45 -16.89
N ASN A 135 -27.44 -9.19 -16.42
CA ASN A 135 -27.74 -7.99 -17.20
C ASN A 135 -26.47 -7.32 -17.74
N GLY A 136 -25.28 -7.85 -17.41
CA GLY A 136 -23.99 -7.29 -17.83
C GLY A 136 -23.44 -6.20 -16.93
N ASN A 137 -24.05 -5.98 -15.75
CA ASN A 137 -23.53 -5.02 -14.78
C ASN A 137 -22.38 -5.64 -13.98
N PRO A 138 -21.31 -4.87 -13.69
CA PRO A 138 -20.20 -5.36 -12.87
C PRO A 138 -20.63 -5.80 -11.47
N ARG A 139 -20.04 -6.89 -11.00
CA ARG A 139 -20.18 -7.43 -9.65
C ARG A 139 -18.95 -7.08 -8.82
N SER A 140 -19.18 -6.79 -7.53
CA SER A 140 -18.11 -6.48 -6.58
C SER A 140 -17.57 -7.74 -5.94
N PHE A 141 -16.24 -7.88 -5.96
CA PHE A 141 -15.52 -8.99 -5.37
C PHE A 141 -14.41 -8.51 -4.44
N THR A 142 -13.99 -9.38 -3.54
CA THR A 142 -12.83 -9.14 -2.68
C THR A 142 -12.00 -10.40 -2.49
N MET A 143 -10.71 -10.22 -2.23
CA MET A 143 -9.90 -11.27 -1.66
C MET A 143 -10.18 -11.34 -0.17
N GLY A 144 -10.19 -12.54 0.40
CA GLY A 144 -10.46 -12.68 1.82
C GLY A 144 -10.29 -14.11 2.32
N VAL A 145 -10.74 -14.33 3.54
CA VAL A 145 -10.73 -15.63 4.19
C VAL A 145 -12.13 -15.95 4.71
N GLN A 146 -12.60 -17.19 4.50
CA GLN A 146 -13.82 -17.69 5.13
C GLN A 146 -13.49 -18.85 6.07
N GLU A 147 -14.44 -19.19 6.94
CA GLU A 147 -14.35 -20.38 7.78
C GLU A 147 -14.37 -21.62 6.90
N ARG A 148 -13.52 -22.59 7.20
CA ARG A 148 -13.58 -23.90 6.55
C ARG A 148 -14.84 -24.65 7.01
N GLY A 149 -15.50 -25.37 6.11
CA GLY A 149 -16.75 -26.07 6.41
C GLY A 149 -16.67 -27.13 7.52
N THR A 150 -15.53 -27.80 7.68
CA THR A 150 -15.30 -28.74 8.79
C THR A 150 -14.04 -28.36 9.55
N PRO A 151 -14.17 -27.91 10.81
CA PRO A 151 -13.01 -27.59 11.65
C PRO A 151 -12.12 -28.80 11.90
N LYS A 152 -10.80 -28.57 11.94
CA LYS A 152 -9.78 -29.58 12.15
C LYS A 152 -8.71 -29.08 13.12
N ASP A 153 -8.27 -29.98 13.98
CA ASP A 153 -7.07 -29.80 14.78
C ASP A 153 -5.84 -30.02 13.89
N ILE A 154 -4.71 -29.45 14.31
CA ILE A 154 -3.47 -29.53 13.54
C ILE A 154 -2.40 -30.29 14.34
N PRO A 155 -1.49 -31.01 13.66
CA PRO A 155 -0.34 -31.62 14.33
C PRO A 155 0.67 -30.55 14.75
N ILE A 156 1.34 -30.79 15.88
CA ILE A 156 2.63 -30.15 16.17
C ILE A 156 3.62 -30.58 15.09
N LEU A 157 4.51 -29.68 14.68
CA LEU A 157 5.63 -30.03 13.81
C LEU A 157 6.91 -30.13 14.62
N VAL A 158 7.62 -31.25 14.50
CA VAL A 158 8.91 -31.43 15.17
C VAL A 158 9.87 -30.36 14.67
N ARG A 159 10.38 -29.52 15.58
CA ARG A 159 11.24 -28.36 15.23
C ARG A 159 10.62 -27.37 14.24
N GLY A 160 9.31 -27.40 14.04
CA GLY A 160 8.61 -26.54 13.08
C GLY A 160 8.66 -27.02 11.63
N GLU A 161 9.18 -28.22 11.37
CA GLU A 161 9.38 -28.79 10.03
C GLU A 161 8.10 -29.39 9.44
N ILE A 162 7.71 -28.92 8.25
CA ILE A 162 6.40 -29.22 7.64
C ILE A 162 6.23 -30.71 7.32
N ASP A 163 7.33 -31.41 7.03
CA ASP A 163 7.38 -32.83 6.69
C ASP A 163 7.46 -33.76 7.93
N GLN A 164 7.54 -33.21 9.14
CA GLN A 164 7.62 -33.97 10.39
C GLN A 164 6.44 -33.68 11.35
N PRO A 165 5.20 -34.05 10.98
CA PRO A 165 4.06 -33.94 11.88
C PRO A 165 4.17 -34.93 13.05
N ALA A 166 3.80 -34.46 14.23
CA ALA A 166 3.74 -35.23 15.47
C ALA A 166 2.29 -35.30 15.99
N GLN A 167 2.11 -35.24 17.31
CA GLN A 167 0.80 -35.33 17.95
C GLN A 167 -0.15 -34.22 17.48
N ILE A 168 -1.42 -34.59 17.28
CA ILE A 168 -2.51 -33.65 17.00
C ILE A 168 -2.86 -32.93 18.29
N ILE A 169 -2.96 -31.59 18.22
CA ILE A 169 -3.30 -30.74 19.36
C ILE A 169 -4.65 -30.09 19.15
N SER A 170 -5.50 -30.16 20.18
CA SER A 170 -6.77 -29.44 20.21
C SER A 170 -6.56 -27.94 20.13
N ARG A 171 -7.41 -27.28 19.35
CA ARG A 171 -7.43 -25.81 19.23
C ARG A 171 -7.58 -25.15 20.60
N GLY A 172 -6.86 -24.07 20.81
CA GLY A 172 -6.80 -23.37 22.10
C GLY A 172 -6.02 -22.07 22.00
N PHE A 173 -5.84 -21.40 23.14
CA PHE A 173 -5.09 -20.15 23.27
C PHE A 173 -3.85 -20.37 24.14
N PRO A 174 -2.82 -19.51 24.06
CA PRO A 174 -1.68 -19.60 24.96
C PRO A 174 -2.11 -19.49 26.42
N GLN A 175 -1.91 -20.54 27.20
CA GLN A 175 -2.48 -20.67 28.55
C GLN A 175 -1.96 -19.62 29.50
N VAL A 176 -0.68 -19.23 29.37
CA VAL A 176 -0.06 -18.17 30.18
C VAL A 176 -0.73 -16.80 30.02
N LEU A 177 -1.49 -16.59 28.94
CA LEU A 177 -2.20 -15.34 28.67
C LEU A 177 -3.67 -15.41 29.10
N CYS A 178 -4.14 -16.57 29.54
CA CYS A 178 -5.54 -16.79 29.90
C CYS A 178 -5.65 -17.03 31.41
N GLU A 179 -6.60 -16.36 32.07
CA GLU A 179 -6.95 -16.69 33.46
C GLU A 179 -7.58 -18.09 33.56
N GLU A 180 -8.44 -18.42 32.59
CA GLU A 180 -9.05 -19.73 32.45
C GLU A 180 -8.79 -20.32 31.05
N PRO A 181 -8.49 -21.63 30.94
CA PRO A 181 -8.31 -22.28 29.64
C PRO A 181 -9.55 -22.15 28.76
N ALA A 182 -9.39 -21.62 27.54
CA ALA A 182 -10.49 -21.50 26.61
C ALA A 182 -10.88 -22.88 26.03
N ILE A 183 -12.12 -23.30 26.29
CA ILE A 183 -12.69 -24.52 25.72
C ILE A 183 -13.28 -24.19 24.35
N ILE A 184 -12.80 -24.88 23.32
CA ILE A 184 -13.27 -24.75 21.93
C ILE A 184 -13.93 -26.06 21.53
N SER A 185 -15.21 -26.00 21.16
CA SER A 185 -15.94 -27.19 20.69
C SER A 185 -15.34 -27.75 19.40
N ALA A 186 -15.36 -29.07 19.26
CA ALA A 186 -14.79 -29.79 18.12
C ALA A 186 -15.41 -29.37 16.78
N ASP A 187 -16.67 -28.93 16.78
CA ASP A 187 -17.44 -28.48 15.60
C ASP A 187 -17.22 -27.00 15.25
N LYS A 188 -16.38 -26.26 15.99
CA LYS A 188 -16.10 -24.84 15.76
C LYS A 188 -14.61 -24.61 15.45
N SER A 189 -14.29 -23.62 14.61
CA SER A 189 -12.88 -23.23 14.37
C SER A 189 -12.21 -22.64 15.62
N GLY A 190 -12.98 -22.03 16.51
CA GLY A 190 -12.47 -21.26 17.63
C GLY A 190 -12.22 -19.78 17.33
N ARG A 191 -12.31 -19.32 16.07
CA ARG A 191 -11.99 -17.92 15.71
C ARG A 191 -12.92 -16.90 16.38
N LEU A 192 -14.22 -17.19 16.44
CA LEU A 192 -15.18 -16.32 17.13
C LEU A 192 -14.88 -16.25 18.62
N LYS A 193 -14.63 -17.40 19.26
CA LYS A 193 -14.25 -17.47 20.68
C LYS A 193 -12.95 -16.71 20.95
N PHE A 194 -11.97 -16.83 20.04
CA PHE A 194 -10.71 -16.10 20.10
C PHE A 194 -10.93 -14.58 20.00
N ALA A 195 -11.75 -14.12 19.04
CA ALA A 195 -12.08 -12.71 18.90
C ALA A 195 -12.79 -12.14 20.15
N GLN A 196 -13.73 -12.91 20.72
CA GLN A 196 -14.42 -12.56 21.97
C GLN A 196 -13.47 -12.49 23.16
N TRP A 197 -12.50 -13.41 23.24
CA TRP A 197 -11.50 -13.41 24.31
C TRP A 197 -10.52 -12.24 24.19
N VAL A 198 -10.03 -11.94 22.98
CA VAL A 198 -9.14 -10.79 22.74
C VAL A 198 -9.84 -9.46 23.03
N GLY A 199 -11.12 -9.34 22.65
CA GLY A 199 -11.91 -8.13 22.90
C GLY A 199 -12.66 -8.11 24.24
N SER A 200 -12.35 -9.02 25.17
CA SER A 200 -13.02 -9.09 26.47
C SER A 200 -12.48 -8.02 27.42
N ASP A 201 -13.37 -7.41 28.20
CA ASP A 201 -13.01 -6.47 29.27
C ASP A 201 -12.19 -7.13 30.40
N GLN A 202 -12.17 -8.46 30.48
CA GLN A 202 -11.31 -9.21 31.41
C GLN A 202 -9.86 -9.33 30.91
N ASN A 203 -9.59 -9.00 29.63
CA ASN A 203 -8.25 -9.09 29.07
C ASN A 203 -7.46 -7.78 29.24
N ALA A 204 -6.93 -7.57 30.44
CA ALA A 204 -6.16 -6.38 30.78
C ALA A 204 -4.89 -6.20 29.91
N LEU A 205 -4.29 -7.30 29.43
CA LEU A 205 -3.07 -7.25 28.63
C LEU A 205 -3.30 -6.58 27.26
N VAL A 206 -4.43 -6.85 26.60
CA VAL A 206 -4.79 -6.21 25.33
C VAL A 206 -4.88 -4.70 25.52
N ALA A 207 -5.55 -4.26 26.59
CA ALA A 207 -5.72 -2.85 26.91
C ALA A 207 -4.37 -2.18 27.19
N ARG A 208 -3.52 -2.79 28.03
CA ARG A 208 -2.16 -2.28 28.33
C ARG A 208 -1.31 -2.15 27.05
N VAL A 209 -1.29 -3.16 26.19
CA VAL A 209 -0.52 -3.14 24.95
C VAL A 209 -1.03 -2.07 23.99
N MET A 210 -2.35 -1.93 23.84
CA MET A 210 -2.94 -0.93 22.96
C MET A 210 -2.70 0.49 23.47
N VAL A 211 -2.92 0.74 24.75
CA VAL A 211 -2.64 2.03 25.39
C VAL A 211 -1.17 2.40 25.27
N ASN A 212 -0.25 1.46 25.49
CA ASN A 212 1.18 1.72 25.32
C ASN A 212 1.54 2.11 23.87
N ARG A 213 0.86 1.54 22.87
CA ARG A 213 1.02 1.92 21.45
C ARG A 213 0.47 3.32 21.16
N ILE A 214 -0.70 3.65 21.71
CA ILE A 214 -1.29 5.00 21.59
C ILE A 214 -0.35 6.02 22.24
N TRP A 215 0.11 5.73 23.46
CA TRP A 215 1.06 6.57 24.18
C TRP A 215 2.35 6.79 23.40
N LYS A 216 2.99 5.71 22.92
CA LYS A 216 4.20 5.79 22.07
C LYS A 216 3.96 6.66 20.84
N SER A 217 2.81 6.52 20.17
CA SER A 217 2.50 7.30 18.96
C SER A 217 2.38 8.81 19.23
N LEU A 218 1.96 9.19 20.44
CA LEU A 218 1.77 10.58 20.83
C LEU A 218 3.04 11.17 21.47
N VAL A 219 3.61 10.47 22.44
CA VAL A 219 4.72 10.93 23.31
C VAL A 219 6.09 10.52 22.76
N GLY A 220 6.15 9.71 21.70
CA GLY A 220 7.37 9.25 21.04
C GLY A 220 7.98 7.98 21.64
N THR A 221 7.89 7.81 22.96
CA THR A 221 8.40 6.63 23.67
C THR A 221 7.29 5.94 24.44
N GLY A 222 7.21 4.61 24.37
CA GLY A 222 6.24 3.84 25.15
C GLY A 222 6.54 3.86 26.64
N ILE A 223 5.49 3.74 27.47
CA ILE A 223 5.63 3.49 28.91
C ILE A 223 6.39 2.17 29.13
N VAL A 224 6.05 1.15 28.35
CA VAL A 224 6.87 -0.04 28.13
C VAL A 224 7.64 0.16 26.82
N ARG A 225 8.97 0.35 26.91
CA ARG A 225 9.81 0.62 25.73
C ARG A 225 9.88 -0.58 24.78
N SER A 226 9.83 -1.80 25.31
CA SER A 226 9.78 -3.04 24.53
C SER A 226 8.36 -3.33 24.02
N MET A 227 7.97 -2.67 22.93
CA MET A 227 6.61 -2.75 22.35
C MET A 227 6.12 -4.17 22.00
N GLU A 228 7.05 -5.10 21.80
CA GLU A 228 6.80 -6.48 21.39
C GLU A 228 7.16 -7.52 22.45
N ASN A 229 7.63 -7.08 23.62
CA ASN A 229 7.98 -7.96 24.72
C ASN A 229 7.56 -7.34 26.07
N PHE A 230 6.37 -7.72 26.51
CA PHE A 230 5.77 -7.45 27.82
C PHE A 230 5.99 -8.64 28.78
N GLY A 231 6.65 -9.70 28.31
CA GLY A 231 6.99 -10.89 29.11
C GLY A 231 8.15 -10.64 30.07
N VAL A 232 8.64 -11.72 30.69
CA VAL A 232 9.64 -11.64 31.78
C VAL A 232 10.98 -11.06 31.31
N THR A 233 11.29 -11.21 30.02
CA THR A 233 12.51 -10.66 29.39
C THR A 233 12.32 -9.26 28.82
N GLY A 234 11.11 -8.71 28.90
CA GLY A 234 10.78 -7.35 28.51
C GLY A 234 11.29 -6.30 29.51
N GLN A 235 11.26 -5.04 29.11
CA GLN A 235 11.52 -3.94 30.04
C GLN A 235 10.28 -3.64 30.88
N ALA A 236 10.47 -3.41 32.18
CA ALA A 236 9.39 -2.98 33.06
C ALA A 236 8.81 -1.62 32.61
N PRO A 237 7.51 -1.37 32.85
CA PRO A 237 6.92 -0.06 32.58
C PRO A 237 7.62 1.03 33.40
N SER A 238 7.92 2.18 32.79
CA SER A 238 8.46 3.33 33.53
C SER A 238 7.45 3.90 34.54
N HIS A 239 6.15 3.82 34.21
CA HIS A 239 5.04 4.30 35.04
C HIS A 239 3.91 3.25 35.05
N PRO A 240 4.00 2.21 35.91
CA PRO A 240 3.02 1.12 35.93
C PRO A 240 1.61 1.60 36.28
N ASP A 241 1.47 2.47 37.28
CA ASP A 241 0.16 2.99 37.71
C ASP A 241 -0.52 3.83 36.61
N LEU A 242 0.26 4.58 35.83
CA LEU A 242 -0.25 5.34 34.69
C LEU A 242 -0.73 4.41 33.57
N LEU A 243 0.03 3.36 33.28
CA LEU A 243 -0.35 2.37 32.28
C LEU A 243 -1.67 1.70 32.66
N ASP A 244 -1.82 1.34 33.93
CA ASP A 244 -3.03 0.70 34.46
C ASP A 244 -4.22 1.65 34.46
N HIS A 245 -4.02 2.90 34.90
CA HIS A 245 -5.05 3.94 34.83
C HIS A 245 -5.59 4.11 33.41
N LEU A 246 -4.69 4.24 32.43
CA LEU A 246 -5.09 4.42 31.03
C LEU A 246 -5.71 3.15 30.43
N ALA A 247 -5.26 1.95 30.83
CA ALA A 247 -5.83 0.69 30.38
C ALA A 247 -7.26 0.50 30.90
N VAL A 248 -7.52 0.76 32.18
CA VAL A 248 -8.87 0.74 32.75
C VAL A 248 -9.76 1.75 32.04
N LYS A 249 -9.29 2.99 31.87
CA LYS A 249 -10.04 4.04 31.15
C LYS A 249 -10.33 3.66 29.69
N PHE A 250 -9.42 2.94 29.04
CA PHE A 250 -9.65 2.44 27.68
C PHE A 250 -10.80 1.44 27.65
N ILE A 251 -10.83 0.47 28.57
CA ILE A 251 -11.90 -0.52 28.71
C ILE A 251 -13.23 0.17 29.06
N ASP A 252 -13.27 0.98 30.12
CA ASP A 252 -14.46 1.69 30.60
C ASP A 252 -15.08 2.61 29.54
N SER A 253 -14.26 3.13 28.62
CA SER A 253 -14.72 3.96 27.51
C SER A 253 -15.34 3.18 26.35
N GLY A 254 -15.50 1.85 26.48
CA GLY A 254 -15.90 0.96 25.39
C GLY A 254 -14.81 0.83 24.33
N TRP A 255 -13.55 0.72 24.74
CA TRP A 255 -12.39 0.59 23.84
C TRP A 255 -12.20 1.79 22.90
N SER A 256 -12.56 3.00 23.35
CA SER A 256 -12.47 4.23 22.55
C SER A 256 -11.05 4.78 22.51
N VAL A 257 -10.36 4.56 21.38
CA VAL A 257 -9.04 5.13 21.11
C VAL A 257 -9.05 6.66 21.24
N LYS A 258 -10.13 7.32 20.79
CA LYS A 258 -10.28 8.78 20.87
C LYS A 258 -10.35 9.30 22.30
N THR A 259 -10.95 8.54 23.20
CA THR A 259 -11.05 8.92 24.62
C THR A 259 -9.67 8.90 25.28
N VAL A 260 -8.88 7.86 25.03
CA VAL A 260 -7.49 7.76 25.53
C VAL A 260 -6.61 8.85 24.92
N ILE A 261 -6.70 9.09 23.61
CA ILE A 261 -5.96 10.19 22.96
C ILE A 261 -6.31 11.52 23.62
N ARG A 262 -7.60 11.82 23.81
CA ARG A 262 -8.06 13.06 24.46
C ARG A 262 -7.48 13.21 25.86
N GLU A 263 -7.41 12.13 26.63
CA GLU A 263 -6.82 12.15 27.96
C GLU A 263 -5.33 12.52 27.91
N ILE A 264 -4.58 11.85 27.04
CA ILE A 264 -3.14 12.06 26.92
C ILE A 264 -2.87 13.49 26.45
N VAL A 265 -3.51 13.98 25.38
CA VAL A 265 -3.22 15.31 24.84
C VAL A 265 -3.63 16.47 25.75
N ASN A 266 -4.60 16.24 26.66
CA ASN A 266 -4.98 17.21 27.68
C ASN A 266 -4.17 17.06 28.98
N SER A 267 -3.27 16.09 29.09
CA SER A 267 -2.42 15.95 30.27
C SER A 267 -1.39 17.07 30.35
N ARG A 268 -0.81 17.30 31.54
CA ARG A 268 0.38 18.15 31.69
C ARG A 268 1.58 17.55 30.95
N SER A 269 1.73 16.22 31.03
CA SER A 269 2.88 15.49 30.47
C SER A 269 2.98 15.63 28.96
N TYR A 270 1.86 15.71 28.24
CA TYR A 270 1.86 15.94 26.79
C TYR A 270 2.08 17.42 26.42
N ARG A 271 1.70 18.35 27.30
CA ARG A 271 1.75 19.80 27.03
C ARG A 271 3.01 20.48 27.55
N ILE A 272 3.96 19.72 28.11
CA ILE A 272 5.25 20.26 28.55
C ILE A 272 6.12 20.60 27.33
N GLY A 273 6.95 21.62 27.41
CA GLY A 273 7.84 22.00 26.31
C GLY A 273 9.09 21.10 26.20
N THR A 274 9.89 21.33 25.16
CA THR A 274 11.14 20.61 24.87
C THR A 274 12.38 21.20 25.55
N THR A 275 12.21 22.25 26.37
CA THR A 275 13.29 23.03 26.99
C THR A 275 14.28 22.14 27.75
N PHE A 276 15.56 22.29 27.45
CA PHE A 276 16.63 21.53 28.07
C PHE A 276 17.00 22.09 29.46
N SER A 277 17.23 21.19 30.42
CA SER A 277 17.74 21.50 31.75
C SER A 277 18.91 20.55 32.04
N ALA A 278 20.09 21.10 32.31
CA ALA A 278 21.30 20.31 32.60
C ALA A 278 21.11 19.45 33.86
N THR A 279 20.48 19.99 34.90
CA THR A 279 20.21 19.28 36.15
C THR A 279 19.24 18.11 35.93
N SER A 280 18.16 18.34 35.18
CA SER A 280 17.17 17.30 34.90
C SER A 280 17.76 16.20 34.01
N HIS A 281 18.55 16.58 33.01
CA HIS A 281 19.24 15.64 32.13
C HIS A 281 20.27 14.79 32.89
N ALA A 282 21.00 15.36 33.85
CA ALA A 282 21.93 14.57 34.67
C ALA A 282 21.20 13.52 35.54
N ALA A 283 19.98 13.82 36.01
CA ALA A 283 19.18 12.92 36.82
C ALA A 283 18.41 11.86 35.99
N ASP A 284 17.92 12.25 34.81
CA ASP A 284 17.19 11.38 33.88
C ASP A 284 17.64 11.66 32.42
N PRO A 285 18.79 11.10 32.01
CA PRO A 285 19.36 11.36 30.68
C PRO A 285 18.45 10.91 29.54
N ASP A 286 17.71 9.81 29.75
CA ASP A 286 16.83 9.20 28.77
C ASP A 286 15.44 9.85 28.71
N ASN A 287 15.16 10.86 29.55
CA ASN A 287 13.84 11.45 29.71
C ASN A 287 12.74 10.41 30.00
N ALA A 288 13.07 9.35 30.75
CA ALA A 288 12.16 8.28 31.12
C ALA A 288 11.00 8.78 32.00
N LEU A 289 11.26 9.80 32.82
CA LEU A 289 10.31 10.47 33.72
C LEU A 289 9.59 11.66 33.07
N LEU A 290 9.85 11.92 31.78
CA LEU A 290 9.15 12.93 30.97
C LEU A 290 9.21 14.33 31.57
N TRP A 291 10.40 14.74 32.01
CA TRP A 291 10.64 16.09 32.53
C TRP A 291 10.63 17.17 31.43
N ARG A 292 10.64 16.74 30.16
CA ARG A 292 10.38 17.55 28.96
C ARG A 292 9.66 16.71 27.90
N ALA A 293 9.15 17.36 26.85
CA ALA A 293 8.61 16.64 25.70
C ALA A 293 9.74 16.01 24.86
N ASN A 294 9.43 14.88 24.24
CA ASN A 294 10.33 14.22 23.31
C ASN A 294 10.12 14.80 21.92
N GLN A 295 11.17 15.35 21.32
CA GLN A 295 11.14 15.71 19.91
C GLN A 295 10.88 14.45 19.08
N ARG A 296 9.78 14.45 18.34
CA ARG A 296 9.36 13.31 17.54
C ARG A 296 9.39 13.69 16.08
N ARG A 297 10.06 12.87 15.29
CA ARG A 297 10.05 13.03 13.85
C ARG A 297 8.68 12.68 13.27
N LEU A 298 8.25 13.44 12.27
CA LEU A 298 7.07 13.13 11.49
C LEU A 298 7.32 11.95 10.55
N ASP A 299 6.36 11.01 10.52
CA ASP A 299 6.33 9.93 9.54
C ASP A 299 6.08 10.49 8.13
N ALA A 300 6.51 9.74 7.11
CA ALA A 300 6.38 10.13 5.71
C ALA A 300 4.95 10.52 5.32
N GLU A 301 3.96 9.75 5.77
CA GLU A 301 2.54 10.00 5.52
C GLU A 301 2.09 11.34 6.12
N VAL A 302 2.57 11.66 7.32
CA VAL A 302 2.21 12.89 8.03
C VAL A 302 2.87 14.10 7.36
N LEU A 303 4.12 13.99 6.94
CA LEU A 303 4.81 15.04 6.18
C LEU A 303 4.05 15.38 4.90
N ARG A 304 3.72 14.35 4.11
CA ARG A 304 2.98 14.51 2.85
C ARG A 304 1.60 15.12 3.06
N ASP A 305 0.81 14.56 3.98
CA ASP A 305 -0.55 15.03 4.24
C ASP A 305 -0.56 16.45 4.85
N SER A 306 0.45 16.80 5.65
CA SER A 306 0.60 18.15 6.22
C SER A 306 0.90 19.19 5.14
N MET A 307 1.80 18.91 4.20
CA MET A 307 2.06 19.81 3.06
C MET A 307 0.80 20.06 2.22
N LEU A 308 0.02 19.01 1.94
CA LEU A 308 -1.29 19.14 1.25
C LEU A 308 -2.31 19.94 2.07
N ALA A 309 -2.33 19.77 3.39
CA ALA A 309 -3.25 20.50 4.27
C ALA A 309 -2.89 22.00 4.33
N MET A 310 -1.60 22.31 4.42
CA MET A 310 -1.07 23.67 4.49
C MET A 310 -1.25 24.41 3.15
N SER A 311 -1.06 23.72 2.02
CA SER A 311 -1.35 24.27 0.69
C SER A 311 -2.85 24.46 0.43
N GLY A 312 -3.71 23.73 1.16
CA GLY A 312 -5.16 23.75 0.99
C GLY A 312 -5.67 22.80 -0.11
N GLU A 313 -4.83 21.87 -0.58
CA GLU A 313 -5.19 20.89 -1.61
C GLU A 313 -5.69 19.56 -1.04
N LEU A 314 -5.49 19.29 0.26
CA LEU A 314 -5.83 18.01 0.86
C LEU A 314 -7.33 17.68 0.69
N ASP A 315 -7.62 16.67 -0.12
CA ASP A 315 -8.95 16.08 -0.22
C ASP A 315 -9.15 15.03 0.88
N LEU A 316 -10.07 15.33 1.80
CA LEU A 316 -10.44 14.42 2.89
C LEU A 316 -11.38 13.29 2.44
N ARG A 317 -11.94 13.38 1.22
CA ARG A 317 -12.81 12.34 0.67
C ARG A 317 -11.98 11.13 0.25
N ARG A 318 -12.57 9.96 0.46
CA ARG A 318 -12.00 8.70 -0.03
C ARG A 318 -12.15 8.63 -1.55
N PRO A 319 -11.06 8.39 -2.31
CA PRO A 319 -11.16 8.16 -3.75
C PRO A 319 -11.94 6.86 -4.03
N ARG A 320 -12.72 6.84 -5.12
CA ARG A 320 -13.40 5.61 -5.59
C ARG A 320 -12.47 4.83 -6.51
N GLY A 321 -12.07 3.64 -6.07
CA GLY A 321 -11.09 2.80 -6.77
C GLY A 321 -9.64 3.24 -6.54
N SER A 322 -8.69 2.34 -6.81
CA SER A 322 -7.25 2.64 -6.80
C SER A 322 -6.71 2.65 -8.23
N GLU A 323 -5.54 3.26 -8.47
CA GLU A 323 -4.87 3.13 -9.78
C GLU A 323 -4.55 1.67 -10.13
N VAL A 324 -4.32 0.83 -9.11
CA VAL A 324 -4.19 -0.62 -9.29
C VAL A 324 -5.50 -1.22 -9.82
N ALA A 325 -6.65 -0.82 -9.27
CA ALA A 325 -7.96 -1.28 -9.73
C ALA A 325 -8.26 -0.82 -11.17
N LYS A 326 -7.82 0.37 -11.56
CA LYS A 326 -7.95 0.90 -12.92
C LYS A 326 -7.17 0.11 -13.96
N ALA A 327 -5.99 -0.38 -13.60
CA ALA A 327 -5.18 -1.21 -14.48
C ALA A 327 -5.66 -2.68 -14.56
N GLY A 328 -6.60 -3.07 -13.70
CA GLY A 328 -7.20 -4.40 -13.67
C GLY A 328 -6.25 -5.52 -13.24
N TYR A 329 -6.54 -6.74 -13.68
CA TYR A 329 -5.80 -7.97 -13.32
C TYR A 329 -4.45 -8.13 -14.05
N THR A 330 -3.75 -7.03 -14.32
CA THR A 330 -2.49 -7.06 -15.04
C THR A 330 -1.31 -7.18 -14.09
N ARG A 331 -0.22 -7.85 -14.51
CA ARG A 331 0.99 -7.99 -13.69
C ARG A 331 1.59 -6.61 -13.40
N VAL A 332 1.79 -6.30 -12.12
CA VAL A 332 2.62 -5.16 -11.70
C VAL A 332 4.08 -5.60 -11.73
N ARG A 333 4.92 -4.89 -12.49
CA ARG A 333 6.38 -5.15 -12.53
C ARG A 333 7.11 -3.83 -12.71
N SER A 334 8.05 -3.52 -11.82
CA SER A 334 8.96 -2.36 -11.95
C SER A 334 8.21 -1.03 -12.04
N GLY A 335 7.32 -0.75 -11.08
CA GLY A 335 6.55 0.50 -11.02
C GLY A 335 5.43 0.68 -12.06
N MET A 336 5.30 -0.23 -13.02
CA MET A 336 4.28 -0.16 -14.09
C MET A 336 3.05 -1.00 -13.76
N VAL A 337 1.87 -0.46 -14.06
CA VAL A 337 0.57 -1.12 -13.89
C VAL A 337 -0.10 -1.33 -15.26
N GLY A 338 0.05 -2.52 -15.87
CA GLY A 338 -0.56 -2.87 -17.17
C GLY A 338 0.34 -3.70 -18.10
N ASP A 339 -0.15 -4.10 -19.30
CA ASP A 339 0.62 -4.90 -20.27
C ASP A 339 1.51 -3.94 -21.10
N PRO A 340 2.85 -4.04 -21.02
CA PRO A 340 3.77 -3.17 -21.74
C PRO A 340 3.52 -3.16 -23.26
N ARG A 341 3.04 -4.27 -23.83
CA ARG A 341 2.74 -4.38 -25.27
C ARG A 341 1.43 -3.70 -25.66
N GLN A 342 0.47 -3.66 -24.76
CA GLN A 342 -0.79 -2.95 -24.99
C GLN A 342 -0.59 -1.45 -24.83
N MET A 343 0.11 -1.01 -23.77
CA MET A 343 0.48 0.40 -23.61
C MET A 343 1.31 0.93 -24.79
N GLY A 344 2.28 0.14 -25.28
CA GLY A 344 3.04 0.49 -26.47
C GLY A 344 2.14 0.71 -27.69
N ARG A 345 1.13 -0.16 -27.90
CA ARG A 345 0.17 -0.02 -29.01
C ARG A 345 -0.72 1.22 -28.86
N GLU A 346 -1.26 1.46 -27.67
CA GLU A 346 -2.07 2.65 -27.37
C GLU A 346 -1.26 3.95 -27.53
N MET A 347 0.01 3.95 -27.14
CA MET A 347 0.95 5.06 -27.34
C MET A 347 1.20 5.33 -28.82
N PHE A 348 1.50 4.31 -29.62
CA PHE A 348 1.66 4.45 -31.08
C PHE A 348 0.39 4.96 -31.75
N ALA A 349 -0.79 4.58 -31.25
CA ALA A 349 -2.08 5.08 -31.74
C ALA A 349 -2.32 6.55 -31.36
N ALA A 350 -2.09 6.93 -30.09
CA ALA A 350 -2.24 8.30 -29.60
C ALA A 350 -1.23 9.29 -30.22
N MET A 351 -0.03 8.81 -30.59
CA MET A 351 0.96 9.62 -31.33
C MET A 351 0.57 9.83 -32.81
N ARG A 352 -0.25 8.94 -33.39
CA ARG A 352 -0.75 9.10 -34.76
C ARG A 352 -1.94 10.05 -34.86
N SER A 353 -2.74 10.21 -33.81
CA SER A 353 -4.00 10.97 -33.86
C SER A 353 -3.82 12.51 -33.84
N LYS A 354 -2.59 13.03 -33.85
CA LYS A 354 -2.29 14.48 -33.98
C LYS A 354 -1.80 14.89 -35.39
N GLN A 355 -2.24 14.21 -36.45
CA GLN A 355 -2.16 14.78 -37.80
C GLN A 355 -3.53 15.38 -38.16
N GLU A 356 -3.62 16.71 -38.13
CA GLU A 356 -4.76 17.42 -38.72
C GLU A 356 -4.86 17.13 -40.23
N PRO A 357 -6.07 17.01 -40.81
CA PRO A 357 -6.24 16.72 -42.21
C PRO A 357 -6.04 17.99 -43.06
N GLY A 358 -4.85 18.14 -43.63
CA GLY A 358 -4.57 19.11 -44.69
C GLY A 358 -4.97 18.58 -46.07
N VAL A 359 -5.96 19.26 -46.66
CA VAL A 359 -6.34 19.42 -48.08
C VAL A 359 -5.48 18.69 -49.13
N GLY A 360 -6.15 17.90 -49.97
CA GLY A 360 -5.55 16.90 -50.88
C GLY A 360 -4.91 17.40 -52.17
N GLN A 361 -4.24 16.45 -52.86
CA GLN A 361 -4.31 16.33 -54.31
C GLN A 361 -3.95 14.92 -54.78
N SER A 362 -4.71 14.50 -55.78
CA SER A 362 -4.69 13.30 -56.62
C SER A 362 -3.35 12.64 -56.96
N GLY A 363 -3.39 11.31 -57.13
CA GLY A 363 -2.61 10.65 -58.19
C GLY A 363 -2.18 9.21 -57.93
N GLY A 364 -2.86 8.26 -58.58
CA GLY A 364 -2.24 7.03 -59.09
C GLY A 364 -2.07 5.84 -58.14
N ARG A 365 -2.98 4.87 -58.23
CA ARG A 365 -2.69 3.47 -57.84
C ARG A 365 -1.79 2.83 -58.90
N PRO A 366 -0.74 2.08 -58.51
CA PRO A 366 -0.28 0.96 -59.31
C PRO A 366 -0.73 -0.36 -58.67
N GLN A 367 -1.62 -1.06 -59.35
CA GLN A 367 -1.75 -2.51 -59.20
C GLN A 367 -0.47 -3.15 -59.72
N PHE A 368 0.11 -4.11 -58.99
CA PHE A 368 1.00 -5.07 -59.62
C PHE A 368 0.65 -6.51 -59.25
N ARG A 369 0.56 -7.26 -60.34
CA ARG A 369 0.03 -8.59 -60.57
C ARG A 369 1.11 -9.63 -60.27
N GLN A 370 0.67 -10.77 -59.71
CA GLN A 370 1.46 -11.99 -59.56
C GLN A 370 1.93 -12.52 -60.92
N GLN A 371 3.22 -12.81 -61.06
CA GLN A 371 3.70 -13.77 -62.05
C GLN A 371 4.95 -14.52 -61.54
N LYS A 372 4.97 -15.81 -61.87
CA LYS A 372 5.83 -16.90 -61.44
C LYS A 372 7.10 -17.04 -62.31
N ASN A 373 8.09 -17.73 -61.72
CA ASN A 373 9.21 -18.49 -62.34
C ASN A 373 10.28 -17.64 -63.05
N SER A 374 11.58 -17.96 -63.14
CA SER A 374 12.45 -19.06 -62.69
C SER A 374 13.92 -18.63 -63.01
N GLU A 375 14.91 -19.36 -62.47
CA GLU A 375 16.33 -19.48 -62.90
C GLU A 375 17.42 -18.51 -62.38
N GLU A 376 18.44 -19.15 -61.77
CA GLU A 376 19.91 -18.95 -61.76
C GLU A 376 20.55 -17.55 -61.69
N MET A 377 21.34 -17.27 -60.63
CA MET A 377 22.82 -17.33 -60.65
C MET A 377 23.48 -16.84 -59.35
N GLU A 378 24.72 -17.31 -59.19
CA GLU A 378 25.64 -17.28 -58.06
C GLU A 378 26.40 -15.94 -57.83
N ASN A 379 26.95 -15.82 -56.61
CA ASN A 379 28.12 -15.02 -56.19
C ASN A 379 28.06 -13.48 -56.13
N GLY A 380 28.37 -12.93 -54.94
CA GLY A 380 28.93 -11.57 -54.83
C GLY A 380 28.70 -10.82 -53.51
N ARG A 381 29.66 -10.97 -52.60
CA ARG A 381 30.11 -10.06 -51.52
C ARG A 381 29.25 -8.86 -51.04
N ALA A 382 29.17 -8.79 -49.72
CA ALA A 382 28.69 -7.69 -48.88
C ALA A 382 29.18 -6.30 -49.30
N GLY A 383 28.23 -5.36 -49.42
CA GLY A 383 28.46 -3.93 -49.53
C GLY A 383 27.63 -3.18 -48.50
N VAL A 384 28.32 -2.50 -47.57
CA VAL A 384 27.75 -1.60 -46.55
C VAL A 384 27.08 -0.43 -47.25
N ALA A 385 25.74 -0.32 -47.16
CA ALA A 385 24.98 0.82 -47.66
C ALA A 385 24.30 1.56 -46.49
N GLY A 386 24.76 2.79 -46.27
CA GLY A 386 24.39 3.65 -45.15
C GLY A 386 22.89 3.93 -45.03
N TYR A 387 22.37 3.73 -43.82
CA TYR A 387 21.09 4.27 -43.39
C TYR A 387 21.21 5.80 -43.26
N ARG A 388 20.94 6.52 -44.36
CA ARG A 388 20.62 7.96 -44.30
C ARG A 388 19.26 8.12 -43.61
N GLY A 389 19.30 8.68 -42.40
CA GLY A 389 18.13 8.90 -41.56
C GLY A 389 17.06 9.77 -42.22
N ARG A 390 15.85 9.23 -42.32
CA ARG A 390 14.63 10.05 -42.28
C ARG A 390 14.41 10.47 -40.83
N ARG A 391 14.71 11.74 -40.50
CA ARG A 391 14.26 12.35 -39.25
C ARG A 391 12.73 12.27 -39.21
N ALA A 392 12.19 11.52 -38.24
CA ALA A 392 10.78 11.57 -37.91
C ALA A 392 10.46 13.00 -37.44
N ARG A 393 9.81 13.78 -38.32
CA ARG A 393 9.32 15.13 -38.00
C ARG A 393 8.17 14.98 -36.99
N GLY A 394 8.32 15.58 -35.80
CA GLY A 394 7.25 15.63 -34.78
C GLY A 394 7.58 15.02 -33.41
N PHE A 395 8.81 14.55 -33.17
CA PHE A 395 9.20 14.02 -31.85
C PHE A 395 9.60 15.17 -30.90
N ASN A 396 8.73 15.54 -29.96
CA ASN A 396 9.11 16.40 -28.83
C ASN A 396 9.70 15.52 -27.70
N PRO A 397 11.03 15.55 -27.45
CA PRO A 397 11.68 14.69 -26.48
C PRO A 397 11.19 14.93 -25.04
N GLU A 398 10.86 16.16 -24.68
CA GLU A 398 10.39 16.51 -23.32
C GLU A 398 8.99 15.95 -23.07
N MET A 399 8.10 16.04 -24.06
CA MET A 399 6.75 15.46 -23.94
C MET A 399 6.83 13.92 -23.89
N ALA A 400 7.74 13.32 -24.67
CA ALA A 400 7.98 11.88 -24.61
C ALA A 400 8.57 11.45 -23.25
N GLN A 401 9.51 12.21 -22.69
CA GLN A 401 10.06 11.97 -21.35
C GLN A 401 9.00 12.16 -20.25
N ALA A 402 8.16 13.19 -20.32
CA ALA A 402 7.09 13.42 -19.36
C ALA A 402 6.03 12.30 -19.40
N VAL A 403 5.66 11.84 -20.59
CA VAL A 403 4.74 10.69 -20.78
C VAL A 403 5.38 9.40 -20.28
N MET A 404 6.65 9.14 -20.62
CA MET A 404 7.37 7.95 -20.14
C MET A 404 7.52 7.96 -18.61
N ARG A 405 7.83 9.12 -18.00
CA ARG A 405 7.89 9.27 -16.53
C ARG A 405 6.52 9.02 -15.89
N LYS A 406 5.44 9.58 -16.45
CA LYS A 406 4.07 9.30 -15.98
C LYS A 406 3.68 7.84 -16.15
N MET A 407 4.27 7.09 -17.09
CA MET A 407 4.01 5.66 -17.30
C MET A 407 4.86 4.75 -16.41
N THR A 408 6.11 5.10 -16.12
CA THR A 408 7.01 4.30 -15.27
C THR A 408 6.77 4.53 -13.78
N HIS A 409 6.13 5.65 -13.40
CA HIS A 409 5.92 6.07 -12.00
C HIS A 409 4.43 6.30 -11.66
N GLN A 410 3.51 5.54 -12.27
CA GLN A 410 2.07 5.68 -11.96
C GLN A 410 1.77 5.48 -10.47
N LEU A 411 2.55 4.64 -9.79
CA LEU A 411 2.39 4.36 -8.36
C LEU A 411 3.00 5.46 -7.45
N ASP A 412 3.86 6.34 -7.97
CA ASP A 412 4.43 7.45 -7.16
C ASP A 412 3.37 8.49 -6.81
N MET A 413 2.31 8.61 -7.62
CA MET A 413 1.13 9.44 -7.34
C MET A 413 1.48 10.88 -6.92
N GLU A 414 2.48 11.50 -7.57
CA GLU A 414 2.96 12.87 -7.27
C GLU A 414 1.83 13.92 -7.36
N ASP A 415 0.84 13.69 -8.23
CA ASP A 415 -0.31 14.58 -8.45
C ASP A 415 -1.50 14.30 -7.50
N ALA A 416 -1.42 13.28 -6.63
CA ALA A 416 -2.54 12.90 -5.77
C ALA A 416 -2.76 13.90 -4.64
N THR A 417 -3.99 14.36 -4.46
CA THR A 417 -4.35 15.34 -3.44
C THR A 417 -5.05 14.74 -2.22
N PHE A 418 -5.37 13.45 -2.24
CA PHE A 418 -5.99 12.77 -1.11
C PHE A 418 -4.95 12.26 -0.10
N ARG A 419 -5.46 11.89 1.09
CA ARG A 419 -4.66 11.37 2.20
C ARG A 419 -3.78 10.18 1.82
N SER A 420 -2.58 10.14 2.37
CA SER A 420 -1.56 9.11 2.07
C SER A 420 -2.04 7.69 2.37
N VAL A 421 -2.98 7.51 3.30
CA VAL A 421 -3.63 6.21 3.60
C VAL A 421 -4.35 5.57 2.40
N TYR A 422 -4.69 6.36 1.38
CA TYR A 422 -5.34 5.88 0.16
C TYR A 422 -4.37 5.71 -1.01
N LEU A 423 -3.08 6.01 -0.83
CA LEU A 423 -2.08 5.74 -1.85
C LEU A 423 -1.93 4.23 -2.06
N PRO A 424 -1.76 3.77 -3.31
CA PRO A 424 -1.55 2.37 -3.56
C PRO A 424 -0.18 1.95 -3.01
N ILE A 425 -0.17 0.97 -2.10
CA ILE A 425 1.06 0.32 -1.64
C ILE A 425 1.13 -1.04 -2.29
N VAL A 426 2.11 -1.22 -3.18
CA VAL A 426 2.41 -2.50 -3.81
C VAL A 426 3.67 -3.07 -3.18
N ARG A 427 3.66 -4.36 -2.86
CA ARG A 427 4.85 -5.01 -2.26
C ARG A 427 6.07 -4.84 -3.16
N GLY A 428 7.13 -4.24 -2.60
CA GLY A 428 8.38 -3.97 -3.30
C GLY A 428 8.35 -2.74 -4.21
N GLU A 429 7.24 -2.01 -4.28
CA GLU A 429 7.05 -0.80 -5.08
C GLU A 429 6.25 0.23 -4.27
N GLU A 430 6.98 1.04 -3.51
CA GLU A 430 6.41 2.08 -2.65
C GLU A 430 6.54 3.46 -3.31
N PRO A 431 5.56 4.37 -3.13
CA PRO A 431 5.70 5.73 -3.61
C PRO A 431 6.99 6.35 -3.09
N ARG A 432 7.79 6.94 -3.98
CA ARG A 432 9.11 7.53 -3.61
C ARG A 432 9.00 8.56 -2.48
N ALA A 433 7.90 9.31 -2.43
CA ALA A 433 7.61 10.26 -1.37
C ALA A 433 7.57 9.61 0.03
N LEU A 434 7.19 8.34 0.11
CA LEU A 434 7.14 7.59 1.35
C LEU A 434 8.47 6.92 1.65
N ALA A 435 9.06 6.26 0.64
CA ALA A 435 10.30 5.50 0.79
C ALA A 435 11.48 6.33 1.33
N VAL A 436 11.61 7.60 0.91
CA VAL A 436 12.70 8.49 1.35
C VAL A 436 12.62 8.83 2.85
N PHE A 437 11.42 8.82 3.43
CA PHE A 437 11.17 9.23 4.82
C PHE A 437 10.83 8.03 5.71
N ASP A 438 11.59 6.95 5.56
CA ASP A 438 11.58 5.77 6.44
C ASP A 438 10.20 5.10 6.55
N PHE A 439 9.45 5.05 5.46
CA PHE A 439 8.20 4.29 5.40
C PHE A 439 8.44 2.80 5.72
N ALA A 440 7.44 2.16 6.32
CA ALA A 440 7.55 0.76 6.68
C ALA A 440 7.53 -0.13 5.43
N ASP A 441 8.55 -0.99 5.27
CA ASP A 441 8.60 -2.01 4.22
C ASP A 441 7.29 -2.80 4.18
N SER A 442 6.58 -2.65 3.07
CA SER A 442 5.31 -3.28 2.73
C SER A 442 5.35 -4.82 2.67
N SER A 443 6.54 -5.41 2.68
CA SER A 443 6.79 -6.85 2.65
C SER A 443 7.13 -7.44 4.01
N ALA A 444 7.35 -6.61 5.04
CA ALA A 444 7.74 -7.02 6.37
C ALA A 444 6.72 -6.62 7.45
N ILE A 445 6.75 -7.31 8.59
CA ILE A 445 6.00 -6.89 9.78
C ILE A 445 6.94 -6.05 10.62
N ILE A 446 6.63 -4.76 10.76
CA ILE A 446 7.46 -3.78 11.46
C ILE A 446 6.68 -3.21 12.65
N GLY A 447 7.11 -3.52 13.88
CA GLY A 447 6.53 -2.97 15.11
C GLY A 447 7.05 -1.57 15.49
N GLN A 448 8.24 -1.22 15.01
CA GLN A 448 8.85 0.09 15.18
C GLN A 448 9.65 0.42 13.92
N ARG A 449 9.30 1.54 13.27
CA ARG A 449 10.05 2.07 12.13
C ARG A 449 11.40 2.59 12.61
N GLU A 450 12.42 2.38 11.80
CA GLU A 450 13.67 3.11 11.94
C GLU A 450 13.46 4.55 11.51
N SER A 451 14.33 5.45 11.97
CA SER A 451 14.32 6.85 11.55
C SER A 451 15.74 7.24 11.17
N SER A 452 15.93 7.71 9.95
CA SER A 452 17.23 8.07 9.40
C SER A 452 17.30 9.56 9.10
N HIS A 453 18.45 10.20 9.30
CA HIS A 453 18.69 11.59 8.92
C HIS A 453 19.71 11.63 7.79
N THR A 454 19.21 11.58 6.56
CA THR A 454 20.06 11.52 5.36
C THR A 454 20.01 12.82 4.57
N ALA A 455 21.07 13.08 3.81
CA ALA A 455 21.11 14.21 2.87
C ALA A 455 20.02 14.09 1.80
N ASP A 456 19.68 12.86 1.40
CA ASP A 456 18.65 12.58 0.38
C ASP A 456 17.27 13.12 0.78
N GLN A 457 16.92 13.06 2.07
CA GLN A 457 15.67 13.63 2.58
C GLN A 457 15.63 15.16 2.46
N ALA A 458 16.74 15.83 2.73
CA ALA A 458 16.84 17.28 2.55
C ALA A 458 16.80 17.66 1.07
N LEU A 459 17.54 16.93 0.22
CA LEU A 459 17.51 17.10 -1.23
C LEU A 459 16.11 16.85 -1.81
N TYR A 460 15.36 15.89 -1.25
CA TYR A 460 13.97 15.66 -1.63
C TYR A 460 13.11 16.90 -1.35
N MET A 461 13.19 17.49 -0.16
CA MET A 461 12.40 18.69 0.16
C MET A 461 12.76 19.90 -0.72
N LEU A 462 14.01 19.99 -1.16
CA LEU A 462 14.47 21.09 -2.01
C LEU A 462 14.17 20.93 -3.51
N ASN A 463 14.05 19.69 -4.00
CA ASN A 463 14.04 19.43 -5.45
C ASN A 463 12.82 18.64 -5.93
N ASN A 464 12.04 18.04 -5.04
CA ASN A 464 10.93 17.20 -5.48
C ASN A 464 9.78 18.06 -6.05
N PRO A 465 9.25 17.71 -7.25
CA PRO A 465 8.15 18.46 -7.87
C PRO A 465 6.90 18.59 -6.99
N PHE A 466 6.56 17.57 -6.19
CA PHE A 466 5.45 17.62 -5.25
C PHE A 466 5.68 18.74 -4.22
N VAL A 467 6.86 18.79 -3.58
CA VAL A 467 7.17 19.79 -2.55
C VAL A 467 7.17 21.21 -3.12
N ILE A 468 7.76 21.38 -4.31
CA ILE A 468 7.75 22.68 -5.03
C ILE A 468 6.31 23.11 -5.34
N GLN A 469 5.47 22.19 -5.81
CA GLN A 469 4.08 22.47 -6.12
C GLN A 469 3.28 22.85 -4.87
N GLN A 470 3.43 22.10 -3.77
CA GLN A 470 2.78 22.41 -2.50
C GLN A 470 3.23 23.76 -1.93
N SER A 471 4.52 24.10 -2.07
CA SER A 471 5.07 25.39 -1.64
C SER A 471 4.45 26.57 -2.41
N ARG A 472 4.30 26.43 -3.73
CA ARG A 472 3.63 27.44 -4.57
C ARG A 472 2.15 27.59 -4.23
N ASN A 473 1.46 26.49 -3.96
CA ASN A 473 0.05 26.51 -3.62
C ASN A 473 -0.18 27.11 -2.22
N MET A 474 0.68 26.80 -1.25
CA MET A 474 0.70 27.46 0.06
C MET A 474 0.95 28.96 -0.06
N ALA A 475 1.91 29.39 -0.87
CA ALA A 475 2.17 30.80 -1.13
C ALA A 475 0.96 31.52 -1.75
N LYS A 476 0.31 30.92 -2.74
CA LYS A 476 -0.93 31.46 -3.33
C LYS A 476 -2.05 31.58 -2.31
N ARG A 477 -2.21 30.58 -1.43
CA ARG A 477 -3.21 30.61 -0.35
C ARG A 477 -2.95 31.78 0.61
N ILE A 478 -1.69 31.95 1.03
CA ILE A 478 -1.28 33.03 1.94
C ILE A 478 -1.45 34.41 1.25
N GLY A 479 -1.02 34.54 -0.01
CA GLY A 479 -1.12 35.78 -0.77
C GLY A 479 -2.56 36.25 -1.04
N ARG A 480 -3.52 35.32 -1.07
CA ARG A 480 -4.97 35.63 -1.13
C ARG A 480 -5.54 36.06 0.22
N ALA A 481 -4.99 35.57 1.32
CA ALA A 481 -5.49 35.86 2.66
C ALA A 481 -4.97 37.19 3.21
N HIS A 482 -3.72 37.54 2.90
CA HIS A 482 -3.04 38.75 3.41
C HIS A 482 -2.34 39.51 2.30
N THR A 483 -2.31 40.84 2.42
CA THR A 483 -1.57 41.74 1.53
C THR A 483 -0.25 42.20 2.14
N ASP A 484 -0.23 42.40 3.46
CA ASP A 484 0.96 42.83 4.21
C ASP A 484 1.99 41.71 4.35
N VAL A 485 3.28 42.06 4.24
CA VAL A 485 4.38 41.08 4.25
C VAL A 485 4.49 40.40 5.61
N LYS A 486 4.38 41.16 6.70
CA LYS A 486 4.50 40.62 8.06
C LYS A 486 3.39 39.62 8.37
N ASP A 487 2.15 39.93 7.97
CA ASP A 487 1.02 39.00 8.13
C ASP A 487 1.20 37.72 7.30
N ARG A 488 1.73 37.84 6.06
CA ARG A 488 2.03 36.68 5.21
C ARG A 488 3.09 35.77 5.83
N VAL A 489 4.17 36.34 6.34
CA VAL A 489 5.24 35.60 7.01
C VAL A 489 4.69 34.94 8.28
N THR A 490 3.92 35.68 9.09
CA THR A 490 3.29 35.15 10.30
C THR A 490 2.36 33.97 9.99
N MET A 491 1.54 34.07 8.94
CA MET A 491 0.68 32.97 8.50
C MET A 491 1.50 31.77 8.02
N ALA A 492 2.60 31.98 7.30
CA ALA A 492 3.47 30.91 6.82
C ALA A 492 4.05 30.08 7.98
N PHE A 493 4.58 30.75 9.00
CA PHE A 493 5.11 30.12 10.22
C PHE A 493 4.02 29.43 11.03
N ASN A 494 2.85 30.05 11.21
CA ASN A 494 1.73 29.43 11.93
C ASN A 494 1.24 28.17 11.21
N LEU A 495 1.20 28.16 9.88
CA LEU A 495 0.83 26.98 9.09
C LEU A 495 1.88 25.87 9.19
N ALA A 496 3.17 26.20 9.05
CA ALA A 496 4.26 25.21 9.00
C ALA A 496 4.65 24.67 10.38
N TYR A 497 4.71 25.52 11.40
CA TYR A 497 5.28 25.22 12.73
C TYR A 497 4.29 25.40 13.89
N SER A 498 3.06 25.83 13.62
CA SER A 498 2.05 26.09 14.68
C SER A 498 2.49 27.14 15.72
N ARG A 499 3.41 28.04 15.35
CA ARG A 499 3.85 29.19 16.16
C ARG A 499 4.10 30.41 15.29
N SER A 500 4.11 31.59 15.92
CA SER A 500 4.56 32.82 15.27
C SER A 500 6.09 32.86 15.11
N PRO A 501 6.60 33.56 14.09
CA PRO A 501 8.04 33.76 13.94
C PRO A 501 8.57 34.62 15.11
N SER A 502 9.81 34.38 15.50
CA SER A 502 10.57 35.30 16.34
C SER A 502 10.86 36.60 15.61
N SER A 503 11.30 37.64 16.33
CA SER A 503 11.64 38.94 15.73
C SER A 503 12.75 38.83 14.68
N ASP A 504 13.74 37.97 14.92
CA ASP A 504 14.86 37.75 13.99
C ASP A 504 14.41 36.95 12.76
N GLU A 505 13.63 35.87 12.95
CA GLU A 505 13.07 35.09 11.83
C GLU A 505 12.17 35.95 10.92
N LEU A 506 11.38 36.84 11.52
CA LEU A 506 10.54 37.77 10.78
C LEU A 506 11.39 38.73 9.95
N LEU A 507 12.40 39.37 10.56
CA LEU A 507 13.28 40.32 9.88
C LEU A 507 14.07 39.69 8.73
N GLU A 508 14.65 38.50 8.97
CA GLU A 508 15.40 37.75 7.96
C GLU A 508 14.50 37.32 6.79
N THR A 509 13.26 36.88 7.09
CA THR A 509 12.31 36.49 6.05
C THR A 509 11.84 37.71 5.23
N GLU A 510 11.60 38.86 5.87
CA GLU A 510 11.27 40.11 5.18
C GLU A 510 12.42 40.57 4.27
N THR A 511 13.65 40.51 4.77
CA THR A 511 14.86 40.82 4.01
C THR A 511 15.00 39.88 2.81
N PHE A 512 14.81 38.58 3.02
CA PHE A 512 14.82 37.59 1.95
C PHE A 512 13.78 37.90 0.87
N LEU A 513 12.53 38.18 1.25
CA LEU A 513 11.45 38.52 0.32
C LEU A 513 11.74 39.78 -0.48
N SER A 514 12.44 40.77 0.10
CA SER A 514 12.82 42.00 -0.59
C SER A 514 13.70 41.75 -1.83
N ASN A 515 14.52 40.68 -1.82
CA ASN A 515 15.37 40.30 -2.95
C ASN A 515 14.57 39.78 -4.15
N PHE A 516 13.30 39.37 -3.97
CA PHE A 516 12.43 38.83 -5.01
C PHE A 516 11.52 39.87 -5.65
N LEU A 517 11.55 41.13 -5.17
CA LEU A 517 10.71 42.22 -5.69
C LEU A 517 10.97 42.57 -7.17
N SER A 518 12.12 42.16 -7.71
CA SER A 518 12.49 42.35 -9.13
C SER A 518 12.10 41.18 -10.04
N SER A 519 11.57 40.09 -9.49
CA SER A 519 11.19 38.90 -10.25
C SER A 519 9.80 39.05 -10.88
N SER A 520 9.62 38.51 -12.09
CA SER A 520 8.35 38.59 -12.85
C SER A 520 7.24 37.69 -12.31
N GLU A 521 7.53 36.79 -11.36
CA GLU A 521 6.54 35.95 -10.69
C GLU A 521 6.12 36.58 -9.36
N SER A 522 4.88 37.10 -9.29
CA SER A 522 4.33 37.80 -8.10
C SER A 522 4.41 36.98 -6.80
N ASP A 523 4.45 35.66 -6.90
CA ASP A 523 4.42 34.73 -5.76
C ASP A 523 5.76 33.98 -5.57
N GLY A 524 6.78 34.25 -6.41
CA GLY A 524 8.02 33.49 -6.44
C GLY A 524 8.80 33.53 -5.12
N GLY A 525 8.90 34.72 -4.51
CA GLY A 525 9.57 34.90 -3.21
C GLY A 525 8.84 34.18 -2.08
N LEU A 526 7.52 34.28 -2.01
CA LEU A 526 6.74 33.61 -0.96
C LEU A 526 6.72 32.09 -1.13
N ALA A 527 6.73 31.59 -2.38
CA ALA A 527 6.88 30.17 -2.66
C ALA A 527 8.25 29.65 -2.20
N ALA A 528 9.32 30.41 -2.41
CA ALA A 528 10.65 30.08 -1.91
C ALA A 528 10.68 30.04 -0.37
N VAL A 529 10.05 31.01 0.31
CA VAL A 529 9.89 30.97 1.78
C VAL A 529 9.16 29.71 2.22
N CYS A 530 8.00 29.39 1.64
CA CYS A 530 7.24 28.19 2.00
C CYS A 530 8.07 26.91 1.80
N GLN A 531 8.85 26.85 0.71
CA GLN A 531 9.73 25.73 0.44
C GLN A 531 10.86 25.62 1.47
N SER A 532 11.48 26.74 1.86
CA SER A 532 12.50 26.78 2.92
C SER A 532 11.93 26.30 4.26
N LEU A 533 10.69 26.68 4.59
CA LEU A 533 10.01 26.19 5.79
C LEU A 533 9.83 24.67 5.72
N PHE A 534 9.33 24.11 4.61
CA PHE A 534 9.21 22.65 4.44
C PHE A 534 10.55 21.90 4.49
N ALA A 535 11.63 22.51 3.98
CA ALA A 535 12.96 21.91 3.97
C ALA A 535 13.69 21.99 5.33
N SER A 536 13.19 22.79 6.26
CA SER A 536 13.80 22.99 7.58
C SER A 536 13.85 21.71 8.43
N ALA A 537 14.69 21.72 9.46
CA ALA A 537 14.64 20.69 10.48
C ALA A 537 13.32 20.75 11.25
N GLU A 538 12.91 21.94 11.72
CA GLU A 538 11.70 22.15 12.52
C GLU A 538 10.44 21.56 11.88
N PHE A 539 10.27 21.68 10.56
CA PHE A 539 9.11 21.08 9.87
C PHE A 539 9.04 19.55 9.99
N ARG A 540 10.19 18.89 10.13
CA ARG A 540 10.28 17.43 10.19
C ARG A 540 10.08 16.88 11.59
N PHE A 541 10.01 17.72 12.61
CA PHE A 541 9.83 17.33 13.99
C PHE A 541 8.58 17.98 14.59
N VAL A 542 8.03 17.33 15.61
CA VAL A 542 7.00 17.88 16.47
C VAL A 542 7.58 17.92 17.87
N ASP A 543 7.38 19.07 18.49
CA ASP A 543 7.83 19.43 19.83
C ASP A 543 6.83 19.02 20.91
#